data_AF-A0A3M1ZCD5-F1
#
_entry.id   AF-A0A3M1ZCD5-F1
#
_cell.length_a   1.000
_cell.length_b   1.000
_cell.length_c   1.000
_cell.angle_alpha   90.00
_cell.angle_beta   90.00
_cell.angle_gamma   90.00
#
_symmetry.space_group_name_H-M   'P 1'
#
loop_
_entity.id
_entity.type
_entity.pdbx_description
1 polymer ?
#
loop_
_entity_poly.entity_id
_entity_poly.type
_entity_poly.pdbx_seq_one_letter_code
_entity_poly.pdbx_strand_id
1 'polypeptide(L)'
;MLWMVKRVFFGALDKEENQNLPDLTGLEWGYLIPMVVMAFWMGIYPGTFLRKTDATLELWLQRFEAKKEACRSLEAPSALALLEDGLKRVLPGPFAD
;
A
#
# COMPACT_ATOMS: atom_id res chain seq x y z
N MET A 1 -12.88 8.25 -12.52
CA MET A 1 -12.78 7.38 -13.71
C MET A 1 -14.06 7.29 -14.55
N LEU A 2 -15.27 7.51 -14.01
CA LEU A 2 -16.52 7.49 -14.79
C LEU A 2 -16.55 8.51 -15.96
N TRP A 3 -15.98 9.71 -15.76
CA TRP A 3 -15.90 10.73 -16.81
C TRP A 3 -15.10 10.26 -18.03
N MET A 4 -14.05 9.47 -17.83
CA MET A 4 -13.25 8.90 -18.91
C MET A 4 -14.04 7.84 -19.69
N VAL A 5 -14.72 6.92 -18.99
CA VAL A 5 -15.56 5.89 -19.64
C VAL A 5 -16.64 6.55 -20.50
N LYS A 6 -17.30 7.59 -19.98
CA LYS A 6 -18.29 8.37 -20.74
C LYS A 6 -17.69 9.03 -21.99
N ARG A 7 -16.48 9.57 -21.89
CA ARG A 7 -15.85 10.29 -23.00
C ARG A 7 -15.22 9.38 -24.05
N VAL A 8 -14.60 8.27 -23.63
CA VAL A 8 -13.85 7.37 -24.51
C VAL A 8 -14.77 6.40 -25.26
N PHE A 9 -15.81 5.87 -24.61
CA PHE A 9 -16.72 4.91 -25.23
C PHE A 9 -18.01 5.54 -25.80
N PHE A 10 -18.51 6.63 -25.18
CA PHE A 10 -19.79 7.26 -25.54
C PHE A 10 -19.63 8.69 -26.08
N GLY A 11 -18.40 9.14 -26.36
CA GLY A 11 -18.13 10.43 -27.01
C GLY A 11 -18.39 10.38 -28.51
N ALA A 12 -18.63 11.54 -29.14
CA ALA A 12 -18.69 11.64 -30.59
C ALA A 12 -17.34 11.24 -31.21
N LEU A 13 -17.36 10.58 -32.37
CA LEU A 13 -16.13 10.21 -33.06
C LEU A 13 -15.44 11.46 -33.61
N ASP A 14 -14.35 11.87 -32.94
CA ASP A 14 -13.55 13.05 -33.30
C ASP A 14 -12.62 12.79 -34.50
N LYS A 15 -12.33 11.52 -34.81
CA LYS A 15 -11.41 11.09 -35.87
C LYS A 15 -12.07 10.06 -36.78
N GLU A 16 -12.10 10.33 -38.09
CA GLU A 16 -12.67 9.43 -39.10
C GLU A 16 -11.92 8.09 -39.19
N GLU A 17 -10.62 8.08 -38.90
CA GLU A 17 -9.78 6.87 -38.85
C GLU A 17 -10.27 5.84 -37.82
N ASN A 18 -10.91 6.29 -36.73
CA ASN A 18 -11.40 5.40 -35.67
C ASN A 18 -12.67 4.63 -36.09
N GLN A 19 -13.31 4.98 -37.22
CA GLN A 19 -14.48 4.26 -37.73
C GLN A 19 -14.14 2.88 -38.26
N ASN A 20 -12.90 2.70 -38.74
CA ASN A 20 -12.45 1.48 -39.42
C ASN A 20 -11.57 0.60 -38.54
N LEU A 21 -11.56 0.84 -37.22
CA LEU A 21 -10.80 0.00 -36.30
C LEU A 21 -11.39 -1.40 -36.27
N PRO A 22 -10.59 -2.46 -36.52
CA PRO A 22 -11.06 -3.82 -36.43
C PRO A 22 -11.42 -4.14 -34.97
N ASP A 23 -12.54 -4.84 -34.80
CA ASP A 23 -12.99 -5.33 -33.51
C ASP A 23 -12.04 -6.38 -32.91
N LEU A 24 -12.27 -6.68 -31.63
CA LEU A 24 -11.41 -7.59 -30.88
C LEU A 24 -11.26 -8.96 -31.56
N THR A 25 -10.02 -9.38 -31.73
CA THR A 25 -9.67 -10.68 -32.32
C THR A 25 -9.96 -11.81 -31.33
N GLY A 26 -10.24 -13.04 -31.80
CA GLY A 26 -10.53 -14.19 -30.94
C GLY A 26 -9.44 -14.51 -29.89
N LEU A 27 -8.18 -14.18 -30.18
CA LEU A 27 -7.08 -14.29 -29.20
C LEU A 27 -7.18 -13.25 -28.08
N GLU A 28 -7.61 -12.03 -28.39
CA GLU A 28 -7.77 -10.96 -27.40
C GLU A 28 -8.89 -11.31 -26.42
N TRP A 29 -9.98 -11.90 -26.92
CA TRP A 29 -11.01 -12.52 -26.09
C TRP A 29 -10.45 -13.66 -25.23
N GLY A 30 -9.59 -14.51 -25.81
CA GLY A 30 -8.90 -15.59 -25.10
C GLY A 30 -8.04 -15.13 -23.92
N TYR A 31 -7.49 -13.91 -23.97
CA TYR A 31 -6.75 -13.31 -22.85
C TYR A 31 -7.63 -12.51 -21.88
N LEU A 32 -8.66 -11.81 -22.39
CA LEU A 32 -9.56 -10.99 -21.58
C LEU A 32 -10.47 -11.83 -20.69
N ILE A 33 -11.05 -12.90 -21.22
CA ILE A 33 -11.97 -13.79 -20.48
C ILE A 33 -11.34 -14.33 -19.19
N PRO A 34 -10.16 -14.99 -19.21
CA PRO A 34 -9.59 -15.54 -17.99
C PRO A 34 -9.23 -14.46 -16.96
N MET A 35 -8.79 -13.27 -17.40
CA MET A 35 -8.53 -12.15 -16.49
C MET A 35 -9.80 -11.71 -15.76
N VAL A 36 -10.91 -11.56 -16.50
CA VAL A 36 -12.21 -11.18 -15.94
C VAL A 36 -12.74 -12.25 -14.99
N VAL A 37 -12.62 -13.53 -15.35
CA VAL A 37 -13.00 -14.65 -14.49
C VAL A 37 -12.22 -14.62 -13.16
N MET A 38 -10.92 -14.35 -13.19
CA MET A 38 -10.11 -14.22 -11.97
C MET A 38 -10.53 -13.02 -11.12
N ALA A 39 -10.91 -11.90 -11.74
CA ALA A 39 -11.42 -10.74 -11.03
C ALA A 39 -12.75 -11.05 -10.32
N PHE A 40 -13.67 -11.75 -10.99
CA PHE A 40 -14.92 -12.22 -10.37
C PHE A 40 -14.66 -13.26 -9.27
N TRP A 41 -13.72 -14.17 -9.47
CA TRP A 41 -13.33 -15.15 -8.45
C TRP A 41 -12.88 -14.46 -7.16
N MET A 42 -11.99 -13.46 -7.27
CA MET A 42 -11.55 -12.67 -6.12
C MET A 42 -12.70 -11.88 -5.47
N GLY A 43 -13.65 -11.38 -6.27
CA GLY A 43 -14.79 -10.61 -5.77
C GLY A 43 -15.82 -11.46 -5.01
N ILE A 44 -16.12 -12.67 -5.50
CA ILE A 44 -17.10 -13.58 -4.86
C ILE A 44 -16.48 -14.27 -3.65
N TYR A 45 -15.21 -14.68 -3.73
CA TYR A 45 -14.52 -15.38 -2.65
C TYR A 45 -13.12 -14.82 -2.40
N PRO A 46 -13.01 -13.70 -1.66
CA PRO A 46 -11.71 -13.13 -1.31
C PRO A 46 -10.94 -14.00 -0.28
N GLY A 47 -11.62 -14.92 0.41
CA GLY A 47 -11.05 -15.76 1.46
C GLY A 47 -9.96 -16.75 0.99
N THR A 48 -9.80 -16.99 -0.31
CA THR A 48 -8.67 -17.75 -0.86
C THR A 48 -7.35 -16.98 -0.76
N PHE A 49 -7.41 -15.66 -0.91
CA PHE A 49 -6.24 -14.77 -0.84
C PHE A 49 -5.96 -14.33 0.60
N LEU A 50 -6.99 -13.88 1.34
CA LEU A 50 -6.80 -13.37 2.71
C LEU A 50 -6.13 -14.40 3.64
N ARG A 51 -6.60 -15.66 3.62
CA ARG A 51 -5.99 -16.74 4.43
C ARG A 51 -4.51 -17.00 4.17
N LYS A 52 -4.01 -16.69 2.98
CA LYS A 52 -2.58 -16.85 2.66
C LYS A 52 -1.75 -15.67 3.20
N THR A 53 -2.35 -14.49 3.32
CA THR A 53 -1.68 -13.28 3.77
C THR A 53 -1.71 -13.15 5.30
N ASP A 54 -2.72 -13.71 5.98
CA ASP A 54 -2.89 -13.63 7.44
C ASP A 54 -1.64 -14.05 8.23
N ALA A 55 -1.01 -15.18 7.87
CA ALA A 55 0.22 -15.65 8.54
C ALA A 55 1.38 -14.65 8.45
N THR A 56 1.49 -13.92 7.34
CA THR A 56 2.52 -12.89 7.17
C THR A 56 2.17 -11.63 7.96
N LEU A 57 0.88 -11.28 8.03
CA LEU A 57 0.40 -10.14 8.80
C LEU A 57 0.60 -10.34 10.29
N GLU A 58 0.32 -11.54 10.83
CA GLU A 58 0.54 -11.87 12.24
C GLU A 58 2.02 -11.73 12.63
N LEU A 59 2.93 -12.30 11.84
CA LEU A 59 4.37 -12.16 12.06
C LEU A 59 4.82 -10.70 11.99
N TRP A 60 4.24 -9.92 11.07
CA TRP A 60 4.56 -8.51 10.93
C TRP A 60 4.05 -7.67 12.11
N LEU A 61 2.83 -7.94 12.59
CA LEU A 61 2.26 -7.28 13.77
C LEU A 61 3.09 -7.55 15.03
N GLN A 62 3.50 -8.81 15.26
CA GLN A 62 4.38 -9.16 16.38
C GLN A 62 5.70 -8.37 16.33
N ARG A 63 6.30 -8.26 15.14
CA ARG A 63 7.54 -7.48 14.94
C ARG A 63 7.31 -5.99 15.15
N PHE A 64 6.16 -5.48 14.73
CA PHE A 64 5.79 -4.08 14.88
C PHE A 64 5.58 -3.73 16.36
N GLU A 65 4.88 -4.57 17.12
CA GLU A 65 4.65 -4.40 18.55
C GLU A 65 5.96 -4.45 19.34
N ALA A 66 6.82 -5.45 19.09
CA ALA A 66 8.12 -5.56 19.74
C ALA A 66 9.01 -4.33 19.48
N LYS A 67 9.01 -3.80 18.25
CA LYS A 67 9.73 -2.56 17.94
C LYS A 67 9.10 -1.32 18.57
N LYS A 68 7.77 -1.25 18.64
CA LYS A 68 7.03 -0.17 19.29
C LYS A 68 7.36 -0.10 20.78
N GLU A 69 7.42 -1.24 21.46
CA GLU A 69 7.80 -1.31 22.87
C GLU A 69 9.27 -0.91 23.11
N ALA A 70 10.18 -1.40 22.26
CA ALA A 70 11.59 -0.99 22.31
C ALA A 70 11.74 0.53 22.12
N CYS A 71 11.05 1.12 21.15
CA CYS A 71 11.09 2.56 20.90
C CYS A 71 10.45 3.36 22.04
N ARG A 72 9.33 2.88 22.60
CA ARG A 72 8.67 3.50 23.75
C ARG A 72 9.54 3.51 25.00
N SER A 73 10.39 2.50 25.18
CA SER A 73 11.35 2.47 26.29
C SER A 73 12.47 3.50 26.15
N LEU A 74 12.79 3.91 24.91
CA LEU A 74 13.74 4.98 24.61
C LEU A 74 13.10 6.37 24.74
N GLU A 75 11.81 6.49 24.47
CA GLU A 75 11.02 7.71 24.66
C GLU A 75 10.48 7.88 26.09
N ALA A 76 10.69 6.90 26.98
CA ALA A 76 10.31 7.04 28.37
C ALA A 76 10.99 8.28 28.97
N PRO A 77 10.27 9.13 29.72
CA PRO A 77 10.81 10.40 30.23
C PRO A 77 12.07 10.22 31.09
N SER A 78 12.32 9.01 31.61
CA SER A 78 13.54 8.63 32.30
C SER A 78 14.76 8.49 31.37
N ALA A 79 14.61 8.01 30.14
CA ALA A 79 15.73 7.86 29.21
C ALA A 79 16.21 9.22 28.67
N LEU A 80 15.28 10.15 28.41
CA LEU A 80 15.61 11.55 28.12
C LEU A 80 16.23 12.25 29.33
N ALA A 81 15.69 12.04 30.55
CA ALA A 81 16.28 12.59 31.77
C ALA A 81 17.69 12.03 32.06
N LEU A 82 17.93 10.75 31.80
CA LEU A 82 19.24 10.11 31.96
C LEU A 82 20.22 10.51 30.85
N LEU A 83 19.73 10.77 29.63
CA LEU A 83 20.53 11.33 28.54
C LEU A 83 20.89 12.79 28.82
N GLU A 84 19.98 13.63 29.31
CA GLU A 84 20.27 15.01 29.71
C GLU A 84 21.22 15.07 30.92
N ASP A 85 21.02 14.21 31.93
CA ASP A 85 21.90 14.14 33.10
C ASP A 85 23.29 13.56 32.75
N GLY A 86 23.33 12.58 31.82
CA GLY A 86 24.57 12.06 31.24
C GLY A 86 25.30 13.07 30.37
N LEU A 87 24.56 13.86 29.57
CA LEU A 87 25.11 14.93 28.73
C LEU A 87 25.69 16.07 29.58
N LYS A 88 25.00 16.48 30.66
CA LYS A 88 25.50 17.46 31.64
C LYS A 88 26.73 16.97 32.42
N ARG A 89 26.85 15.66 32.65
CA ARG A 89 28.01 15.06 33.33
C ARG A 89 29.24 14.93 32.41
N VAL A 90 29.02 14.76 31.09
CA VAL A 90 30.10 14.61 30.09
C VAL A 90 30.59 15.96 29.54
N LEU A 91 29.75 16.99 29.52
CA LEU A 91 30.13 18.36 29.16
C LEU A 91 30.06 19.30 30.38
N PRO A 92 30.99 19.21 31.35
CA PRO A 92 31.10 20.23 32.39
C PRO A 92 31.79 21.49 31.80
N GLY A 93 30.96 22.47 31.41
CA GLY A 93 31.32 23.87 31.12
C GLY A 93 31.15 24.27 29.64
N PRO A 94 31.23 25.57 29.27
CA PRO A 94 30.96 26.82 29.98
C PRO A 94 29.71 27.54 29.38
N PHE A 95 28.65 26.80 29.03
CA PHE A 95 27.42 27.36 28.43
C PHE A 95 26.17 27.06 29.27
N ALA A 96 26.31 27.08 30.60
CA ALA A 96 25.20 26.89 31.53
C ALA A 96 24.59 28.22 32.04
N ASP A 97 24.92 29.35 31.40
CA ASP A 97 24.39 30.69 31.68
C ASP A 97 23.79 31.30 30.39
#